data_AF-A0A8B6DSM3-F1
#
_entry.id   AF-A0A8B6DSM3-F1
#
_cell.length_a   1.000
_cell.length_b   1.000
_cell.length_c   1.000
_cell.angle_alpha   90.00
_cell.angle_beta   90.00
_cell.angle_gamma   90.00
#
_symmetry.space_group_name_H-M   'P 1'
#
loop_
_entity.id
_entity.type
_entity.pdbx_description
1 polymer ?
#
loop_
_entity_poly.entity_id
_entity_poly.type
_entity_poly.pdbx_seq_one_letter_code
_entity_poly.pdbx_strand_id
1 'polypeptide(L)'
;MIKIAMWLFVLIVAVSGVREIPYITAHYGENGQEVYKMKLSYPSIKIYEPDQYFCYTRYLEELDEVYVLSTLIEINHEYVHHAALSFCEELEDYASHRPWECSTSRKYCKGGAVGVLTFDDYSKPEDGLMTFPKDVSLKVGFSTIMKHITFEMHSKAAVTDFQYPLLNVTLTFTKTPTKYNYQTHLLLTDGFIPANSEKGYFAEIACSWSKPDVVAFAVQLHTHHYGYMAEMYRVRNGTWTLMASQLTQGKSKVLLPVPGGAIDVRRGDVLAAKCLYITKDNKIVRFGESDGQEMCNVDIHFGYEFRYEDIFKRSSACMTQLPEFSLCDHEATSGICGDNNKIDM
;
A
#
# COMPACT_ATOMS: atom_id res chain seq x y z
N MET A 1 -5.52 -51.88 58.13
CA MET A 1 -4.63 -51.01 57.33
C MET A 1 -5.41 -50.56 56.11
N ILE A 2 -5.94 -49.34 56.13
CA ILE A 2 -6.65 -48.74 55.00
C ILE A 2 -5.69 -47.73 54.38
N LYS A 3 -5.25 -47.98 53.13
CA LYS A 3 -4.41 -47.03 52.38
C LYS A 3 -5.32 -46.04 51.67
N ILE A 4 -5.28 -44.79 52.10
CA ILE A 4 -5.89 -43.65 51.43
C ILE A 4 -4.94 -43.24 50.29
N ALA A 5 -5.39 -43.36 49.04
CA ALA A 5 -4.68 -42.84 47.88
C ALA A 5 -5.08 -41.37 47.67
N MET A 6 -4.14 -40.47 47.94
CA MET A 6 -4.29 -39.03 47.74
C MET A 6 -4.04 -38.72 46.26
N TRP A 7 -5.09 -38.37 45.51
CA TRP A 7 -4.95 -37.88 44.13
C TRP A 7 -4.63 -36.38 44.17
N LEU A 8 -3.39 -36.04 43.80
CA LEU A 8 -2.97 -34.66 43.56
C LEU A 8 -3.58 -34.20 42.22
N PHE A 9 -4.60 -33.35 42.26
CA PHE A 9 -5.01 -32.58 41.09
C PHE A 9 -4.03 -31.41 40.91
N VAL A 10 -3.11 -31.55 39.94
CA VAL A 10 -2.32 -30.40 39.47
C VAL A 10 -3.23 -29.57 38.58
N LEU A 11 -3.67 -28.43 39.10
CA LEU A 11 -4.36 -27.41 38.34
C LEU A 11 -3.34 -26.73 37.41
N ILE A 12 -3.23 -27.18 36.17
CA ILE A 12 -2.51 -26.43 35.13
C ILE A 12 -3.41 -25.26 34.75
N VAL A 13 -3.12 -24.08 35.31
CA VAL A 13 -3.69 -22.82 34.82
C VAL A 13 -3.04 -22.55 33.46
N ALA A 14 -3.65 -23.06 32.40
CA ALA A 14 -3.38 -22.59 31.05
C ALA A 14 -3.93 -21.16 30.96
N VAL A 15 -3.05 -20.17 31.03
CA VAL A 15 -3.35 -18.80 30.57
C VAL A 15 -3.52 -18.89 29.06
N SER A 16 -4.72 -19.31 28.63
CA SER A 16 -5.11 -19.30 27.22
C SER A 16 -5.48 -17.87 26.88
N GLY A 17 -4.60 -17.19 26.14
CA GLY A 17 -5.04 -16.07 25.32
C GLY A 17 -6.08 -16.62 24.35
N VAL A 18 -7.32 -16.14 24.43
CA VAL A 18 -8.38 -16.49 23.49
C VAL A 18 -7.92 -16.05 22.10
N ARG A 19 -7.50 -17.00 21.25
CA ARG A 19 -7.22 -16.74 19.84
C ARG A 19 -8.60 -16.63 19.18
N GLU A 20 -9.04 -15.42 18.85
CA GLU A 20 -10.25 -15.24 18.03
C GLU A 20 -10.02 -15.91 16.67
N ILE A 21 -10.70 -17.02 16.43
CA ILE A 21 -10.66 -17.71 15.13
C ILE A 21 -11.59 -16.93 14.20
N PRO A 22 -11.10 -16.36 13.09
CA PRO A 22 -11.95 -15.64 12.16
C PRO A 22 -12.91 -16.62 11.49
N TYR A 23 -14.21 -16.32 11.55
CA TYR A 23 -15.23 -17.14 10.92
C TYR A 23 -15.25 -16.90 9.41
N ILE A 24 -15.05 -17.96 8.63
CA ILE A 24 -15.21 -17.94 7.17
C ILE A 24 -16.67 -18.26 6.83
N THR A 25 -17.33 -17.35 6.11
CA THR A 25 -18.73 -17.53 5.70
C THR A 25 -18.82 -17.61 4.17
N ALA A 26 -19.59 -18.57 3.66
CA ALA A 26 -19.84 -18.72 2.24
C ALA A 26 -21.03 -17.86 1.80
N HIS A 27 -20.89 -17.23 0.63
CA HIS A 27 -21.88 -16.38 -0.03
C HIS A 27 -21.86 -16.68 -1.54
N TYR A 28 -22.92 -16.26 -2.24
CA TYR A 28 -22.95 -16.29 -3.70
C TYR A 28 -22.79 -14.86 -4.23
N GLY A 29 -21.80 -14.66 -5.10
CA GLY A 29 -21.60 -13.39 -5.81
C GLY A 29 -22.65 -13.17 -6.90
N GLU A 30 -22.66 -11.98 -7.48
CA GLU A 30 -23.67 -11.55 -8.48
C GLU A 30 -23.76 -12.47 -9.70
N ASN A 31 -22.65 -13.12 -10.08
CA ASN A 31 -22.59 -14.06 -11.20
C ASN A 31 -22.84 -15.52 -10.80
N GLY A 32 -23.33 -15.78 -9.57
CA GLY A 32 -23.50 -17.12 -9.02
C GLY A 32 -22.21 -17.82 -8.60
N GLN A 33 -21.07 -17.12 -8.66
CA GLN A 33 -19.78 -17.62 -8.17
C GLN A 33 -19.79 -17.74 -6.65
N GLU A 34 -19.29 -18.85 -6.12
CA GLU A 34 -19.09 -19.01 -4.68
C GLU A 34 -17.93 -18.09 -4.21
N VAL A 35 -18.26 -17.23 -3.24
CA VAL A 35 -17.32 -16.32 -2.60
C VAL A 35 -17.38 -16.48 -1.09
N TYR A 36 -16.27 -16.25 -0.43
CA TYR A 36 -16.11 -16.40 1.00
C TYR A 36 -15.69 -15.08 1.61
N LYS A 37 -16.08 -14.84 2.86
CA LYS A 37 -15.68 -13.66 3.63
C LYS A 37 -14.96 -14.06 4.90
N MET A 38 -13.85 -13.37 5.18
CA MET A 38 -13.06 -13.52 6.40
C MET A 38 -12.75 -12.14 6.97
N LYS A 39 -13.21 -11.88 8.19
CA LYS A 39 -12.93 -10.63 8.92
C LYS A 39 -11.69 -10.79 9.80
N LEU A 40 -10.80 -9.83 9.71
CA LEU A 40 -9.58 -9.68 10.48
C LEU A 40 -9.69 -8.38 11.28
N SER A 41 -9.58 -8.49 12.60
CA SER A 41 -9.62 -7.32 13.48
C SER A 41 -8.22 -7.01 13.98
N TYR A 42 -7.81 -5.75 13.88
CA TYR A 42 -6.61 -5.28 14.57
C TYR A 42 -6.87 -5.34 16.09
N PRO A 43 -5.97 -5.92 16.90
CA PRO A 43 -6.20 -6.01 18.34
C PRO A 43 -6.32 -4.62 18.97
N SER A 44 -7.29 -4.43 19.86
CA SER A 44 -7.42 -3.16 20.60
C SER A 44 -6.09 -2.82 21.31
N ILE A 45 -5.70 -1.55 21.25
CA ILE A 45 -4.51 -1.01 21.91
C ILE A 45 -4.80 0.32 22.58
N LYS A 46 -3.97 0.67 23.58
CA LYS A 46 -3.92 2.03 24.10
C LYS A 46 -2.83 2.80 23.39
N ILE A 47 -3.14 4.04 23.03
CA ILE A 47 -2.23 4.96 22.36
C ILE A 47 -2.12 6.18 23.25
N TYR A 48 -0.90 6.52 23.68
CA TYR A 48 -0.69 7.61 24.63
C TYR A 48 -0.35 8.93 23.96
N GLU A 49 0.26 8.88 22.77
CA GLU A 49 0.68 10.03 21.99
C GLU A 49 0.16 9.91 20.55
N PRO A 50 -0.20 11.03 19.90
CA PRO A 50 -0.53 11.03 18.48
C PRO A 50 0.71 10.74 17.61
N ASP A 51 0.49 10.51 16.32
CA ASP A 51 1.53 10.36 15.28
C ASP A 51 2.51 9.21 15.53
N GLN A 52 1.98 8.09 16.04
CA GLN A 52 2.72 6.85 16.27
C GLN A 52 2.30 5.76 15.28
N TYR A 53 3.22 4.84 14.96
CA TYR A 53 2.96 3.75 14.02
C TYR A 53 2.93 2.43 14.77
N PHE A 54 1.75 1.83 14.88
CA PHE A 54 1.61 0.52 15.49
C PHE A 54 1.46 -0.57 14.43
N CYS A 55 2.18 -1.67 14.63
CA CYS A 55 2.15 -2.82 13.75
C CYS A 55 1.63 -4.07 14.48
N TYR A 56 1.00 -4.96 13.74
CA TYR A 56 0.52 -6.27 14.22
C TYR A 56 0.59 -7.29 13.09
N THR A 57 1.15 -8.47 13.34
CA THR A 57 1.27 -9.52 12.33
C THR A 57 0.48 -10.76 12.69
N ARG A 58 -0.02 -11.45 11.67
CA ARG A 58 -0.61 -12.78 11.81
C ARG A 58 -0.32 -13.66 10.60
N TYR A 59 -0.30 -14.96 10.85
CA TYR A 59 -0.39 -15.96 9.79
C TYR A 59 -1.81 -15.99 9.21
N LEU A 60 -1.91 -16.43 7.95
CA LEU A 60 -3.15 -16.76 7.27
C LEU A 60 -3.40 -18.28 7.30
N GLU A 61 -3.20 -18.93 8.45
CA GLU A 61 -3.32 -20.38 8.65
C GLU A 61 -4.71 -20.94 8.29
N GLU A 62 -5.74 -20.10 8.33
CA GLU A 62 -7.12 -20.46 8.00
C GLU A 62 -7.38 -20.54 6.48
N LEU A 63 -6.43 -20.04 5.67
CA LEU A 63 -6.49 -19.99 4.22
C LEU A 63 -5.37 -20.87 3.65
N ASP A 64 -5.70 -21.74 2.70
CA ASP A 64 -4.69 -22.48 1.94
C ASP A 64 -4.16 -21.59 0.79
N GLU A 65 -4.64 -21.78 -0.44
CA GLU A 65 -4.48 -20.83 -1.54
C GLU A 65 -5.84 -20.24 -1.90
N VAL A 66 -5.98 -18.91 -1.82
CA VAL A 66 -7.21 -18.21 -2.16
C VAL A 66 -6.93 -16.92 -2.94
N TYR A 67 -7.98 -16.42 -3.59
CA TYR A 67 -7.90 -15.28 -4.51
C TYR A 67 -8.85 -14.18 -4.02
N VAL A 68 -8.29 -13.16 -3.37
CA VAL A 68 -9.04 -12.01 -2.82
C VAL A 68 -9.53 -11.13 -3.96
N LEU A 69 -10.85 -10.91 -4.01
CA LEU A 69 -11.56 -10.12 -5.02
C LEU A 69 -11.86 -8.71 -4.52
N SER A 70 -12.09 -8.55 -3.21
CA SER A 70 -12.26 -7.24 -2.59
C SER A 70 -11.87 -7.23 -1.12
N THR A 71 -11.55 -6.04 -0.62
CA THR A 71 -11.15 -5.78 0.75
C THR A 71 -12.00 -4.64 1.29
N LEU A 72 -12.83 -4.91 2.30
CA LEU A 72 -13.60 -3.90 3.04
C LEU A 72 -12.81 -3.45 4.26
N ILE A 73 -12.71 -2.13 4.46
CA ILE A 73 -11.80 -1.54 5.44
C ILE A 73 -12.52 -0.53 6.31
N GLU A 74 -12.59 -0.87 7.58
CA GLU A 74 -13.27 -0.12 8.62
C GLU A 74 -12.20 0.50 9.52
N ILE A 75 -11.87 1.77 9.27
CA ILE A 75 -10.91 2.55 10.07
C ILE A 75 -11.70 3.55 10.91
N ASN A 76 -11.33 3.68 12.19
CA ASN A 76 -11.82 4.77 13.02
C ASN A 76 -10.97 6.04 12.81
N HIS A 77 -11.44 6.91 11.91
CA HIS A 77 -10.76 8.14 11.49
C HIS A 77 -10.73 9.27 12.54
N GLU A 78 -11.37 9.05 13.69
CA GLU A 78 -11.15 9.87 14.88
C GLU A 78 -9.73 9.67 15.41
N TYR A 79 -9.20 8.44 15.34
CA TYR A 79 -7.95 8.04 15.98
C TYR A 79 -6.85 7.57 15.04
N VAL A 80 -7.15 7.33 13.76
CA VAL A 80 -6.21 6.78 12.78
C VAL A 80 -6.16 7.69 11.57
N HIS A 81 -4.94 8.06 11.13
CA HIS A 81 -4.72 8.81 9.89
C HIS A 81 -4.84 7.89 8.66
N HIS A 82 -4.16 6.75 8.72
CA HIS A 82 -4.10 5.77 7.64
C HIS A 82 -3.66 4.41 8.16
N ALA A 83 -3.86 3.38 7.36
CA ALA A 83 -3.44 2.01 7.62
C ALA A 83 -2.84 1.35 6.37
N ALA A 84 -2.06 0.30 6.55
CA ALA A 84 -1.58 -0.55 5.48
C ALA A 84 -1.63 -2.03 5.85
N LEU A 85 -1.75 -2.87 4.83
CA LEU A 85 -1.63 -4.31 4.90
C LEU A 85 -0.49 -4.75 4.00
N SER A 86 0.55 -5.26 4.63
CA SER A 86 1.71 -5.81 3.95
C SER A 86 1.64 -7.33 4.01
N PHE A 87 1.75 -7.98 2.85
CA PHE A 87 1.77 -9.42 2.74
C PHE A 87 3.23 -9.90 2.68
N CYS A 88 3.64 -10.68 3.68
CA CYS A 88 5.01 -11.14 3.82
C CYS A 88 5.13 -12.65 3.57
N GLU A 89 6.23 -13.05 2.93
CA GLU A 89 6.63 -14.45 2.84
C GLU A 89 7.27 -14.92 4.15
N GLU A 90 8.22 -14.14 4.66
CA GLU A 90 8.87 -14.34 5.95
C GLU A 90 8.83 -13.03 6.74
N LEU A 91 8.86 -13.14 8.06
CA LEU A 91 8.86 -12.02 8.97
C LEU A 91 10.26 -11.82 9.56
N GLU A 92 10.60 -10.57 9.89
CA GLU A 92 11.75 -10.29 10.75
C GLU A 92 11.51 -10.78 12.18
N ASP A 93 12.58 -11.11 12.89
CA ASP A 93 12.50 -11.71 14.24
C ASP A 93 11.78 -10.83 15.28
N TYR A 94 11.78 -9.51 15.07
CA TYR A 94 11.10 -8.55 15.95
C TYR A 94 9.61 -8.36 15.61
N ALA A 95 9.14 -8.84 14.45
CA ALA A 95 7.74 -8.74 14.08
C ALA A 95 6.89 -9.64 14.99
N SER A 96 5.75 -9.14 15.44
CA SER A 96 5.05 -9.71 16.59
C SER A 96 3.58 -10.03 16.31
N HIS A 97 3.10 -11.12 16.93
CA HIS A 97 1.68 -11.49 16.99
C HIS A 97 0.91 -10.71 18.08
N ARG A 98 1.55 -9.70 18.65
CA ARG A 98 0.95 -8.70 19.53
C ARG A 98 1.29 -7.33 18.96
N PRO A 99 0.39 -6.35 19.05
CA PRO A 99 0.69 -5.00 18.63
C PRO A 99 2.00 -4.47 19.23
N TRP A 100 2.83 -3.84 18.40
CA TRP A 100 4.07 -3.20 18.82
C TRP A 100 4.24 -1.86 18.13
N GLU A 101 5.00 -0.98 18.76
CA GLU A 101 5.33 0.32 18.16
C GLU A 101 6.45 0.14 17.13
N CYS A 102 6.16 0.45 15.87
CA CYS A 102 6.99 0.21 14.70
C CYS A 102 7.49 1.49 14.01
N SER A 103 7.31 2.68 14.61
CA SER A 103 7.84 3.94 14.06
C SER A 103 9.32 3.90 13.69
N THR A 104 10.14 3.16 14.45
CA THR A 104 11.59 3.09 14.22
C THR A 104 11.99 2.11 13.11
N SER A 105 11.15 1.12 12.80
CA SER A 105 11.41 0.17 11.72
C SER A 105 10.12 -0.46 11.21
N ARG A 106 9.78 -0.10 9.96
CA ARG A 106 8.67 -0.68 9.19
C ARG A 106 9.10 -1.83 8.27
N LYS A 107 10.32 -2.34 8.43
CA LYS A 107 10.89 -3.43 7.60
C LYS A 107 10.54 -4.82 8.13
N TYR A 108 9.30 -5.04 8.57
CA TYR A 108 8.88 -6.27 9.26
C TYR A 108 8.73 -7.50 8.34
N CYS A 109 8.68 -7.31 7.01
CA CYS A 109 8.76 -8.42 6.05
C CYS A 109 10.23 -8.66 5.65
N LYS A 110 10.74 -9.86 5.90
CA LYS A 110 12.11 -10.22 5.55
C LYS A 110 12.29 -10.27 4.03
N GLY A 111 13.23 -9.48 3.54
CA GLY A 111 13.44 -9.27 2.10
C GLY A 111 12.34 -8.45 1.42
N GLY A 112 11.51 -7.73 2.18
CA GLY A 112 10.45 -6.86 1.66
C GLY A 112 9.09 -7.55 1.51
N ALA A 113 8.04 -6.74 1.44
CA ALA A 113 6.68 -7.21 1.23
C ALA A 113 6.50 -7.75 -0.19
N VAL A 114 5.74 -8.85 -0.31
CA VAL A 114 5.33 -9.40 -1.61
C VAL A 114 4.27 -8.53 -2.24
N GLY A 115 3.34 -8.02 -1.44
CA GLY A 115 2.32 -7.07 -1.86
C GLY A 115 1.96 -6.14 -0.71
N VAL A 116 1.54 -4.92 -1.05
CA VAL A 116 1.11 -3.92 -0.07
C VAL A 116 -0.23 -3.35 -0.54
N LEU A 117 -1.14 -3.19 0.41
CA LEU A 117 -2.35 -2.41 0.24
C LEU A 117 -2.34 -1.29 1.27
N THR A 118 -2.50 -0.05 0.84
CA THR A 118 -2.48 1.13 1.71
C THR A 118 -3.81 1.85 1.65
N PHE A 119 -4.25 2.37 2.79
CA PHE A 119 -5.59 2.89 2.98
C PHE A 119 -5.55 4.13 3.85
N ASP A 120 -6.24 5.17 3.41
CA ASP A 120 -6.44 6.41 4.15
C ASP A 120 -7.83 6.97 3.81
N ASP A 121 -8.15 8.13 4.38
CA ASP A 121 -9.41 8.85 4.11
C ASP A 121 -9.68 9.12 2.62
N TYR A 122 -8.62 9.18 1.79
CA TYR A 122 -8.68 9.66 0.42
C TYR A 122 -8.45 8.57 -0.64
N SER A 123 -8.02 7.38 -0.24
CA SER A 123 -7.67 6.26 -1.13
C SER A 123 -8.71 5.14 -1.19
N LYS A 124 -9.78 5.20 -0.38
CA LYS A 124 -10.88 4.23 -0.39
C LYS A 124 -12.17 4.83 -0.95
N PRO A 125 -13.05 4.03 -1.56
CA PRO A 125 -14.42 4.46 -1.87
C PRO A 125 -15.17 4.85 -0.58
N GLU A 126 -16.25 5.64 -0.69
CA GLU A 126 -16.99 6.14 0.48
C GLU A 126 -17.47 5.03 1.43
N ASP A 127 -17.74 3.82 0.91
CA ASP A 127 -18.15 2.64 1.67
C ASP A 127 -16.97 1.82 2.25
N GLY A 128 -15.73 2.22 1.98
CA GLY A 128 -14.50 1.55 2.38
C GLY A 128 -14.22 0.24 1.65
N LEU A 129 -14.95 -0.08 0.58
CA LEU A 129 -14.80 -1.33 -0.17
C LEU A 129 -13.86 -1.15 -1.38
N MET A 130 -12.65 -1.68 -1.29
CA MET A 130 -11.74 -1.75 -2.43
C MET A 130 -12.01 -3.03 -3.24
N THR A 131 -12.47 -2.89 -4.47
CA THR A 131 -12.73 -4.03 -5.37
C THR A 131 -11.66 -4.09 -6.46
N PHE A 132 -11.04 -5.25 -6.65
CA PHE A 132 -10.13 -5.44 -7.78
C PHE A 132 -10.92 -5.49 -9.10
N PRO A 133 -10.35 -5.00 -10.22
CA PRO A 133 -11.01 -5.10 -11.51
C PRO A 133 -11.28 -6.55 -11.90
N LYS A 134 -12.16 -6.73 -12.89
CA LYS A 134 -12.43 -8.03 -13.49
C LYS A 134 -11.11 -8.74 -13.85
N ASP A 135 -11.07 -10.04 -13.58
CA ASP A 135 -9.95 -10.94 -13.85
C ASP A 135 -8.66 -10.66 -13.05
N VAL A 136 -8.69 -9.71 -12.10
CA VAL A 136 -7.59 -9.44 -11.17
C VAL A 136 -8.01 -9.88 -9.76
N SER A 137 -7.10 -10.57 -9.07
CA SER A 137 -7.26 -10.92 -7.65
C SER A 137 -5.92 -10.90 -6.94
N LEU A 138 -5.92 -10.74 -5.62
CA LEU A 138 -4.73 -10.92 -4.80
C LEU A 138 -4.66 -12.36 -4.27
N LYS A 139 -3.67 -13.12 -4.73
CA LYS A 139 -3.43 -14.50 -4.27
C LYS A 139 -2.73 -14.50 -2.91
N VAL A 140 -3.38 -15.11 -1.92
CA VAL A 140 -2.88 -15.18 -0.52
C VAL A 140 -3.16 -16.53 0.10
N GLY A 141 -2.56 -16.74 1.26
CA GLY A 141 -2.83 -17.86 2.15
C GLY A 141 -1.58 -18.67 2.47
N PHE A 142 -1.72 -19.63 3.38
CA PHE A 142 -0.61 -20.26 4.07
C PHE A 142 0.35 -21.05 3.18
N SER A 143 -0.13 -21.60 2.07
CA SER A 143 0.69 -22.32 1.08
C SER A 143 1.32 -21.41 0.02
N THR A 144 1.03 -20.11 0.06
CA THR A 144 1.53 -19.12 -0.90
C THR A 144 2.73 -18.35 -0.35
N ILE A 145 3.39 -17.55 -1.21
CA ILE A 145 4.40 -16.58 -0.77
C ILE A 145 3.79 -15.42 0.04
N MET A 146 2.47 -15.24 0.06
CA MET A 146 1.74 -14.24 0.85
C MET A 146 1.03 -14.91 2.04
N LYS A 147 1.81 -15.60 2.88
CA LYS A 147 1.30 -16.40 4.00
C LYS A 147 1.19 -15.65 5.34
N HIS A 148 1.79 -14.47 5.44
CA HIS A 148 1.63 -13.56 6.58
C HIS A 148 0.99 -12.26 6.11
N ILE A 149 0.22 -11.65 7.00
CA ILE A 149 -0.29 -10.29 6.83
C ILE A 149 0.14 -9.45 8.05
N THR A 150 0.79 -8.33 7.77
CA THR A 150 1.14 -7.32 8.76
C THR A 150 0.28 -6.09 8.56
N PHE A 151 -0.42 -5.71 9.60
CA PHE A 151 -1.17 -4.48 9.72
C PHE A 151 -0.22 -3.39 10.21
N GLU A 152 -0.24 -2.24 9.56
CA GLU A 152 0.40 -1.00 10.00
C GLU A 152 -0.69 0.05 10.18
N MET A 153 -0.67 0.77 11.30
CA MET A 153 -1.66 1.78 11.65
C MET A 153 -0.95 3.04 12.15
N HIS A 154 -1.16 4.15 11.45
CA HIS A 154 -0.65 5.47 11.87
C HIS A 154 -1.71 6.20 12.70
N SER A 155 -1.41 6.42 13.98
CA SER A 155 -2.33 7.07 14.91
C SER A 155 -2.41 8.57 14.67
N LYS A 156 -3.61 9.12 14.82
CA LYS A 156 -3.93 10.55 14.75
C LYS A 156 -4.13 11.16 16.13
N ALA A 157 -4.58 10.36 17.09
CA ALA A 157 -4.91 10.81 18.43
C ALA A 157 -4.64 9.71 19.46
N ALA A 158 -4.49 10.14 20.71
CA ALA A 158 -4.41 9.23 21.84
C ALA A 158 -5.73 8.45 22.01
N VAL A 159 -5.62 7.18 22.38
CA VAL A 159 -6.73 6.25 22.61
C VAL A 159 -6.61 5.75 24.04
N THR A 160 -7.46 6.27 24.91
CA THR A 160 -7.48 5.94 26.34
C THR A 160 -8.55 4.91 26.69
N ASP A 161 -9.61 4.81 25.89
CA ASP A 161 -10.69 3.84 26.01
C ASP A 161 -10.47 2.63 25.08
N PHE A 162 -10.67 1.42 25.60
CA PHE A 162 -10.26 0.17 24.95
C PHE A 162 -11.42 -0.58 24.27
N GLN A 163 -12.56 0.08 24.09
CA GLN A 163 -13.81 -0.64 23.84
C GLN A 163 -13.93 -1.27 22.45
N TYR A 164 -13.18 -0.80 21.43
CA TYR A 164 -13.34 -1.32 20.06
C TYR A 164 -12.02 -1.35 19.26
N PRO A 165 -11.87 -2.29 18.31
CA PRO A 165 -10.74 -2.30 17.38
C PRO A 165 -10.82 -1.06 16.46
N LEU A 166 -9.68 -0.38 16.28
CA LEU A 166 -9.57 0.84 15.48
C LEU A 166 -9.49 0.57 13.97
N LEU A 167 -9.20 -0.68 13.60
CA LEU A 167 -9.05 -1.14 12.23
C LEU A 167 -9.61 -2.55 12.11
N ASN A 168 -10.59 -2.73 11.22
CA ASN A 168 -11.02 -4.04 10.76
C ASN A 168 -10.89 -4.16 9.25
N VAL A 169 -10.58 -5.36 8.79
CA VAL A 169 -10.40 -5.70 7.39
C VAL A 169 -11.20 -6.94 7.09
N THR A 170 -12.12 -6.87 6.13
CA THR A 170 -12.85 -8.04 5.64
C THR A 170 -12.40 -8.37 4.23
N LEU A 171 -11.79 -9.55 4.07
CA LEU A 171 -11.40 -10.08 2.77
C LEU A 171 -12.58 -10.84 2.16
N THR A 172 -12.98 -10.48 0.94
CA THR A 172 -13.88 -11.29 0.12
C THR A 172 -13.06 -12.00 -0.93
N PHE A 173 -13.10 -13.33 -0.97
CA PHE A 173 -12.25 -14.15 -1.81
C PHE A 173 -12.97 -15.34 -2.43
N THR A 174 -12.33 -15.96 -3.41
CA THR A 174 -12.77 -17.22 -4.02
C THR A 174 -11.64 -18.25 -3.99
N LYS A 175 -11.96 -19.52 -4.21
CA LYS A 175 -10.97 -20.61 -4.37
C LYS A 175 -10.56 -20.83 -5.82
N THR A 176 -11.22 -20.16 -6.76
CA THR A 176 -10.92 -20.29 -8.19
C THR A 176 -9.97 -19.17 -8.62
N PRO A 177 -8.84 -19.47 -9.27
CA PRO A 177 -7.94 -18.44 -9.77
C PRO A 177 -8.63 -17.52 -10.76
N THR A 178 -8.30 -16.23 -10.67
CA THR A 178 -8.61 -15.27 -11.75
C THR A 178 -7.54 -15.37 -12.86
N LYS A 179 -7.45 -14.38 -13.74
CA LYS A 179 -6.43 -14.37 -14.80
C LYS A 179 -5.12 -13.76 -14.33
N TYR A 180 -5.20 -12.76 -13.45
CA TYR A 180 -4.07 -11.94 -13.04
C TYR A 180 -3.95 -11.86 -11.51
N ASN A 181 -2.73 -12.01 -11.02
CA ASN A 181 -2.40 -11.71 -9.63
C ASN A 181 -2.10 -10.21 -9.47
N TYR A 182 -2.61 -9.62 -8.40
CA TYR A 182 -2.41 -8.21 -8.08
C TYR A 182 -1.02 -7.92 -7.47
N GLN A 183 -0.43 -6.78 -7.85
CA GLN A 183 0.72 -6.17 -7.16
C GLN A 183 0.79 -4.66 -7.42
N THR A 184 1.66 -3.96 -6.69
CA THR A 184 2.04 -2.56 -6.92
C THR A 184 3.47 -2.39 -7.42
N HIS A 185 3.71 -1.33 -8.19
CA HIS A 185 5.04 -0.85 -8.55
C HIS A 185 5.19 0.61 -8.12
N LEU A 186 6.12 0.88 -7.21
CA LEU A 186 6.36 2.22 -6.68
C LEU A 186 7.38 2.97 -7.54
N LEU A 187 7.01 4.16 -8.00
CA LEU A 187 7.95 5.16 -8.48
C LEU A 187 8.19 6.17 -7.36
N LEU A 188 9.46 6.48 -7.09
CA LEU A 188 9.85 7.48 -6.11
C LEU A 188 11.05 8.31 -6.58
N THR A 189 11.29 9.41 -5.89
CA THR A 189 12.45 10.29 -6.08
C THR A 189 13.18 10.49 -4.77
N ASP A 190 14.45 10.90 -4.87
CA ASP A 190 15.23 11.46 -3.77
C ASP A 190 15.70 12.88 -4.15
N GLY A 191 16.38 13.57 -3.25
CA GLY A 191 16.91 14.92 -3.46
C GLY A 191 16.17 15.98 -2.64
N PHE A 192 16.07 17.19 -3.19
CA PHE A 192 15.56 18.34 -2.46
C PHE A 192 14.70 19.24 -3.34
N ILE A 193 13.66 19.81 -2.75
CA ILE A 193 12.91 20.93 -3.30
C ILE A 193 13.64 22.22 -2.89
N PRO A 194 14.01 23.09 -3.84
CA PRO A 194 14.65 24.35 -3.53
C PRO A 194 13.77 25.27 -2.66
N ALA A 195 14.42 26.06 -1.80
CA ALA A 195 13.76 27.10 -1.03
C ALA A 195 13.09 28.13 -1.96
N ASN A 196 11.98 28.73 -1.51
CA ASN A 196 11.24 29.77 -2.21
C ASN A 196 10.79 29.37 -3.64
N SER A 197 10.41 28.11 -3.85
CA SER A 197 9.84 27.61 -5.11
C SER A 197 8.39 28.07 -5.33
N GLU A 198 8.11 29.39 -5.22
CA GLU A 198 6.75 29.95 -5.37
C GLU A 198 6.21 29.83 -6.80
N LYS A 199 7.12 29.73 -7.78
CA LYS A 199 6.79 29.53 -9.19
C LYS A 199 6.59 28.06 -9.57
N GLY A 200 6.81 27.14 -8.64
CA GLY A 200 6.73 25.70 -8.88
C GLY A 200 8.09 25.03 -9.06
N TYR A 201 8.23 23.84 -8.50
CA TYR A 201 9.34 22.91 -8.72
C TYR A 201 8.78 21.55 -9.12
N PHE A 202 9.28 20.96 -10.21
CA PHE A 202 8.91 19.61 -10.63
C PHE A 202 9.96 18.61 -10.17
N ALA A 203 9.52 17.60 -9.42
CA ALA A 203 10.28 16.37 -9.25
C ALA A 203 9.81 15.36 -10.30
N GLU A 204 10.75 14.79 -11.04
CA GLU A 204 10.47 13.94 -12.20
C GLU A 204 11.09 12.56 -12.00
N ILE A 205 10.34 11.52 -12.39
CA ILE A 205 10.73 10.12 -12.26
C ILE A 205 10.49 9.46 -13.61
N ALA A 206 11.44 8.67 -14.10
CA ALA A 206 11.26 7.95 -15.35
C ALA A 206 12.06 6.64 -15.37
N CYS A 207 11.34 5.53 -15.52
CA CYS A 207 11.89 4.20 -15.36
C CYS A 207 11.49 3.28 -16.51
N SER A 208 12.47 2.63 -17.14
CA SER A 208 12.20 1.62 -18.15
C SER A 208 11.60 0.37 -17.52
N TRP A 209 10.51 -0.13 -18.09
CA TRP A 209 9.89 -1.40 -17.71
C TRP A 209 10.61 -2.56 -18.40
N SER A 210 11.31 -3.37 -17.62
CA SER A 210 12.05 -4.55 -18.10
C SER A 210 11.36 -5.89 -17.81
N LYS A 211 10.29 -5.88 -17.02
CA LYS A 211 9.57 -7.08 -16.56
C LYS A 211 8.57 -7.59 -17.64
N PRO A 212 7.94 -8.77 -17.44
CA PRO A 212 6.86 -9.22 -18.31
C PRO A 212 5.71 -8.22 -18.39
N ASP A 213 4.85 -8.42 -19.40
CA ASP A 213 3.70 -7.55 -19.62
C ASP A 213 2.70 -7.66 -18.47
N VAL A 214 2.16 -6.52 -18.05
CA VAL A 214 1.18 -6.40 -16.97
C VAL A 214 0.01 -5.51 -17.40
N VAL A 215 -1.09 -5.60 -16.66
CA VAL A 215 -2.29 -4.78 -16.88
C VAL A 215 -2.43 -3.80 -15.72
N ALA A 216 -2.06 -2.55 -15.93
CA ALA A 216 -2.19 -1.47 -14.96
C ALA A 216 -3.60 -0.87 -15.00
N PHE A 217 -4.22 -0.69 -13.85
CA PHE A 217 -5.64 -0.32 -13.76
C PHE A 217 -5.93 0.82 -12.80
N ALA A 218 -5.04 1.11 -11.86
CA ALA A 218 -5.13 2.27 -10.99
C ALA A 218 -3.74 2.79 -10.64
N VAL A 219 -3.69 4.05 -10.21
CA VAL A 219 -2.48 4.70 -9.72
C VAL A 219 -2.81 5.41 -8.41
N GLN A 220 -2.01 5.19 -7.39
CA GLN A 220 -2.06 5.94 -6.15
C GLN A 220 -0.95 7.00 -6.14
N LEU A 221 -1.34 8.25 -5.89
CA LEU A 221 -0.45 9.40 -5.82
C LEU A 221 -0.31 9.85 -4.37
N HIS A 222 0.91 10.15 -3.95
CA HIS A 222 1.21 10.59 -2.60
C HIS A 222 2.29 11.68 -2.58
N THR A 223 1.97 12.78 -1.91
CA THR A 223 2.87 13.87 -1.53
C THR A 223 2.58 14.27 -0.09
N HIS A 224 3.48 15.03 0.53
CA HIS A 224 3.20 15.69 1.80
C HIS A 224 2.68 17.13 1.57
N HIS A 225 2.97 18.04 2.51
CA HIS A 225 2.36 19.36 2.66
C HIS A 225 2.52 20.32 1.45
N TYR A 226 3.67 20.31 0.78
CA TYR A 226 4.04 21.20 -0.31
C TYR A 226 3.62 20.69 -1.69
N GLY A 227 3.18 19.43 -1.78
CA GLY A 227 2.70 18.85 -3.03
C GLY A 227 1.46 19.58 -3.53
N TYR A 228 1.50 20.02 -4.78
CA TYR A 228 0.39 20.70 -5.44
C TYR A 228 -0.36 19.76 -6.39
N MET A 229 0.38 19.01 -7.22
CA MET A 229 -0.16 18.11 -8.23
C MET A 229 0.80 16.98 -8.49
N ALA A 230 0.28 15.79 -8.82
CA ALA A 230 1.08 14.69 -9.34
C ALA A 230 0.43 14.08 -10.57
N GLU A 231 1.25 13.63 -11.51
CA GLU A 231 0.82 12.98 -12.75
C GLU A 231 1.68 11.76 -13.06
N MET A 232 1.08 10.79 -13.74
CA MET A 232 1.69 9.52 -14.12
C MET A 232 1.36 9.17 -15.57
N TYR A 233 2.36 8.67 -16.30
CA TYR A 233 2.28 8.35 -17.71
C TYR A 233 2.98 7.02 -18.05
N ARG A 234 2.41 6.29 -19.01
CA ARG A 234 3.14 5.26 -19.76
C ARG A 234 3.60 5.85 -21.09
N VAL A 235 4.89 5.78 -21.37
CA VAL A 235 5.49 6.22 -22.63
C VAL A 235 5.90 5.01 -23.46
N ARG A 236 5.39 4.92 -24.68
CA ARG A 236 5.71 3.85 -25.65
C ARG A 236 5.95 4.46 -27.02
N ASN A 237 7.14 4.27 -27.59
CA ASN A 237 7.51 4.80 -28.91
C ASN A 237 7.21 6.31 -29.04
N GLY A 238 7.55 7.09 -28.00
CA GLY A 238 7.27 8.53 -27.94
C GLY A 238 5.80 8.91 -27.68
N THR A 239 4.88 7.95 -27.62
CA THR A 239 3.48 8.21 -27.29
C THR A 239 3.26 8.19 -25.78
N TRP A 240 2.74 9.28 -25.22
CA TRP A 240 2.45 9.44 -23.80
C TRP A 240 0.99 9.10 -23.54
N THR A 241 0.76 8.15 -22.65
CA THR A 241 -0.58 7.74 -22.21
C THR A 241 -0.75 8.12 -20.76
N LEU A 242 -1.63 9.08 -20.48
CA LEU A 242 -1.95 9.50 -19.11
C LEU A 242 -2.56 8.32 -18.33
N MET A 243 -2.00 8.05 -17.16
CA MET A 243 -2.49 7.03 -16.23
C MET A 243 -3.16 7.63 -14.99
N ALA A 244 -2.72 8.81 -14.55
CA ALA A 244 -3.37 9.58 -13.48
C ALA A 244 -2.90 11.04 -13.51
N SER A 245 -3.77 11.95 -13.12
CA SER A 245 -3.46 13.36 -12.86
C SER A 245 -4.38 13.88 -11.76
N GLN A 246 -3.82 14.51 -10.72
CA GLN A 246 -4.59 14.94 -9.56
C GLN A 246 -3.86 16.04 -8.78
N LEU A 247 -4.63 17.04 -8.34
CA LEU A 247 -4.19 17.96 -7.30
C LEU A 247 -4.01 17.21 -5.98
N THR A 248 -2.81 17.25 -5.41
CA THR A 248 -2.43 16.54 -4.19
C THR A 248 -2.45 17.44 -2.94
N GLN A 249 -2.58 18.75 -3.12
CA GLN A 249 -2.58 19.70 -2.01
C GLN A 249 -3.64 19.35 -0.95
N GLY A 250 -3.18 19.16 0.30
CA GLY A 250 -4.04 18.81 1.43
C GLY A 250 -4.57 17.37 1.41
N LYS A 251 -4.08 16.51 0.52
CA LYS A 251 -4.44 15.10 0.44
C LYS A 251 -3.23 14.25 0.81
N SER A 252 -3.45 13.24 1.66
CA SER A 252 -2.41 12.28 2.03
C SER A 252 -2.13 11.36 0.85
N LYS A 253 -3.05 10.47 0.45
CA LYS A 253 -2.91 9.60 -0.73
C LYS A 253 -4.19 9.54 -1.54
N VAL A 254 -4.10 9.54 -2.86
CA VAL A 254 -5.28 9.47 -3.73
C VAL A 254 -5.13 8.31 -4.70
N LEU A 255 -6.05 7.35 -4.65
CA LEU A 255 -6.13 6.25 -5.62
C LEU A 255 -7.06 6.63 -6.76
N LEU A 256 -6.57 6.52 -8.00
CA LEU A 256 -7.29 6.92 -9.20
C LEU A 256 -7.33 5.76 -10.18
N PRO A 257 -8.50 5.43 -10.76
CA PRO A 257 -8.56 4.48 -11.87
C PRO A 257 -7.86 5.09 -13.09
N VAL A 258 -7.23 4.23 -13.89
CA VAL A 258 -6.61 4.67 -15.16
C VAL A 258 -7.71 5.21 -16.10
N PRO A 259 -7.55 6.42 -16.68
CA PRO A 259 -8.50 6.98 -17.63
C PRO A 259 -8.75 6.06 -18.82
N GLY A 260 -10.02 5.77 -19.10
CA GLY A 260 -10.41 4.86 -20.17
C GLY A 260 -10.31 3.37 -19.82
N GLY A 261 -9.93 3.03 -18.58
CA GLY A 261 -9.84 1.66 -18.08
C GLY A 261 -8.42 1.12 -18.06
N ALA A 262 -8.29 -0.17 -17.77
CA ALA A 262 -6.99 -0.80 -17.61
C ALA A 262 -6.18 -0.80 -18.92
N ILE A 263 -4.87 -0.53 -18.81
CA ILE A 263 -3.93 -0.49 -19.93
C ILE A 263 -2.83 -1.52 -19.75
N ASP A 264 -2.23 -1.95 -20.85
CA ASP A 264 -1.06 -2.79 -20.83
C ASP A 264 0.23 -1.96 -20.63
N VAL A 265 1.12 -2.47 -19.78
CA VAL A 265 2.52 -2.03 -19.65
C VAL A 265 3.39 -3.17 -20.14
N ARG A 266 4.23 -2.90 -21.15
CA ARG A 266 5.04 -3.89 -21.85
C ARG A 266 6.51 -3.63 -21.64
N ARG A 267 7.31 -4.68 -21.84
CA ARG A 267 8.77 -4.54 -21.85
C ARG A 267 9.19 -3.46 -22.87
N GLY A 268 10.01 -2.53 -22.42
CA GLY A 268 10.50 -1.39 -23.21
C GLY A 268 9.67 -0.11 -23.07
N ASP A 269 8.51 -0.16 -22.42
CA ASP A 269 7.80 1.05 -22.02
C ASP A 269 8.61 1.83 -20.98
N VAL A 270 8.38 3.13 -20.90
CA VAL A 270 8.85 3.97 -19.79
C VAL A 270 7.66 4.37 -18.93
N LEU A 271 7.78 4.14 -17.63
CA LEU A 271 6.86 4.60 -16.61
C LEU A 271 7.40 5.92 -16.08
N ALA A 272 6.69 7.02 -16.36
CA ALA A 272 7.13 8.37 -16.05
C ALA A 272 6.13 9.09 -15.16
N ALA A 273 6.60 9.73 -14.09
CA ALA A 273 5.80 10.51 -13.17
C ALA A 273 6.41 11.88 -12.94
N LYS A 274 5.57 12.85 -12.58
CA LYS A 274 6.02 14.15 -12.08
C LYS A 274 5.17 14.63 -10.92
N CYS A 275 5.79 15.27 -9.94
CA CYS A 275 5.13 15.95 -8.84
C CYS A 275 5.51 17.43 -8.86
N LEU A 276 4.52 18.31 -8.84
CA LEU A 276 4.67 19.75 -8.73
C LEU A 276 4.59 20.18 -7.27
N TYR A 277 5.58 20.93 -6.81
CA TYR A 277 5.65 21.51 -5.48
C TYR A 277 5.62 23.03 -5.56
N ILE A 278 4.88 23.66 -4.66
CA ILE A 278 4.84 25.12 -4.52
C ILE A 278 5.10 25.45 -3.06
N THR A 279 6.17 26.20 -2.79
CA THR A 279 6.54 26.57 -1.41
C THR A 279 7.11 27.98 -1.33
N LYS A 280 6.76 28.67 -0.24
CA LYS A 280 7.33 29.97 0.17
C LYS A 280 8.37 29.81 1.29
N ASP A 281 8.65 28.57 1.69
CA ASP A 281 9.57 28.31 2.78
C ASP A 281 10.99 28.70 2.36
N ASN A 282 11.72 29.31 3.28
CA ASN A 282 13.07 29.81 3.01
C ASN A 282 14.15 28.72 3.19
N LYS A 283 13.74 27.50 3.55
CA LYS A 283 14.59 26.32 3.67
C LYS A 283 14.37 25.37 2.50
N ILE A 284 15.42 24.63 2.16
CA ILE A 284 15.29 23.47 1.28
C ILE A 284 14.47 22.39 1.97
N VAL A 285 13.62 21.69 1.22
CA VAL A 285 12.82 20.57 1.74
C VAL A 285 13.39 19.30 1.15
N ARG A 286 13.74 18.34 2.00
CA ARG A 286 14.31 17.05 1.56
C ARG A 286 13.20 16.07 1.22
N PHE A 287 13.40 15.24 0.18
CA PHE A 287 12.55 14.07 -0.03
C PHE A 287 12.82 12.97 1.01
N GLY A 288 11.78 12.44 1.64
CA GLY A 288 11.88 11.41 2.67
C GLY A 288 10.56 11.14 3.41
N GLU A 289 10.62 10.24 4.39
CA GLU A 289 9.43 9.68 5.03
C GLU A 289 8.81 10.50 6.15
N SER A 290 9.52 11.51 6.65
CA SER A 290 9.05 12.30 7.81
C SER A 290 8.06 13.39 7.39
N ASP A 291 7.20 13.83 8.31
CA ASP A 291 6.23 14.92 8.08
C ASP A 291 6.90 16.25 7.65
N GLY A 292 8.08 16.55 8.21
CA GLY A 292 8.90 17.71 7.79
C GLY A 292 9.68 17.52 6.48
N GLN A 293 9.51 16.37 5.82
CA GLN A 293 10.09 16.04 4.51
C GLN A 293 8.98 15.97 3.46
N GLU A 294 9.34 15.77 2.20
CA GLU A 294 8.39 15.57 1.12
C GLU A 294 8.47 14.20 0.47
N MET A 295 7.42 13.82 -0.24
CA MET A 295 7.41 12.61 -1.08
C MET A 295 6.89 12.91 -2.47
N CYS A 296 7.42 12.21 -3.46
CA CYS A 296 6.78 12.01 -4.77
C CYS A 296 6.64 10.52 -4.98
N ASN A 297 5.64 9.91 -4.32
CA ASN A 297 5.41 8.47 -4.40
C ASN A 297 4.23 8.20 -5.33
N VAL A 298 4.47 7.39 -6.35
CA VAL A 298 3.47 7.01 -7.35
C VAL A 298 3.41 5.49 -7.44
N ASP A 299 2.39 4.92 -6.82
CA ASP A 299 2.15 3.47 -6.78
C ASP A 299 1.25 3.06 -7.94
N ILE A 300 1.75 2.21 -8.82
CA ILE A 300 1.01 1.69 -9.97
C ILE A 300 0.41 0.35 -9.58
N HIS A 301 -0.92 0.26 -9.58
CA HIS A 301 -1.66 -0.95 -9.28
C HIS A 301 -1.88 -1.74 -10.57
N PHE A 302 -1.39 -2.98 -10.61
CA PHE A 302 -1.46 -3.82 -11.81
C PHE A 302 -1.77 -5.28 -11.51
N GLY A 303 -2.23 -5.99 -12.54
CA GLY A 303 -2.35 -7.44 -12.58
C GLY A 303 -1.27 -8.08 -13.47
N TYR A 304 -0.65 -9.17 -13.03
CA TYR A 304 0.31 -9.96 -13.79
C TYR A 304 -0.11 -11.43 -13.89
N GLU A 305 0.28 -12.15 -14.94
CA GLU A 305 -0.09 -13.57 -15.08
C GLU A 305 0.60 -14.43 -14.00
N PHE A 306 -0.13 -15.39 -13.41
CA PHE A 306 0.38 -16.25 -12.32
C PHE A 306 1.70 -16.98 -12.65
N ARG A 307 1.96 -17.32 -13.92
CA ARG A 307 3.21 -17.95 -14.36
C ARG A 307 4.46 -17.09 -14.11
N TYR A 308 4.30 -15.79 -13.86
CA TYR A 308 5.40 -14.85 -13.59
C TYR A 308 5.60 -14.57 -12.10
N GLU A 309 4.97 -15.34 -11.20
CA GLU A 309 5.10 -15.16 -9.75
C GLU A 309 6.54 -15.05 -9.27
N ASP A 310 7.45 -15.89 -9.79
CA ASP A 310 8.87 -15.84 -9.42
C ASP A 310 9.54 -14.48 -9.73
N ILE A 311 9.11 -13.80 -10.78
CA ILE A 311 9.62 -12.47 -11.18
C ILE A 311 9.01 -11.36 -10.30
N PHE A 312 7.77 -11.57 -9.85
CA PHE A 312 6.99 -10.63 -9.03
C PHE A 312 6.96 -11.05 -7.55
N LYS A 313 7.95 -11.81 -7.07
CA LYS A 313 8.04 -12.26 -5.68
C LYS A 313 8.12 -11.15 -4.65
N ARG A 314 8.44 -9.93 -5.05
CA ARG A 314 8.55 -8.75 -4.19
C ARG A 314 7.94 -7.54 -4.86
N SER A 315 7.31 -6.69 -4.05
CA SER A 315 6.89 -5.36 -4.49
C SER A 315 8.11 -4.65 -5.05
N SER A 316 7.96 -4.10 -6.25
CA SER A 316 9.09 -3.54 -6.97
C SER A 316 9.02 -2.02 -6.92
N ALA A 317 10.17 -1.37 -6.80
CA ALA A 317 10.26 0.07 -6.83
C ALA A 317 11.26 0.52 -7.90
N CYS A 318 11.11 1.76 -8.36
CA CYS A 318 12.11 2.46 -9.13
C CYS A 318 12.32 3.85 -8.56
N MET A 319 13.59 4.22 -8.38
CA MET A 319 13.97 5.54 -7.92
C MET A 319 14.79 6.21 -9.03
N THR A 320 14.44 7.45 -9.37
CA THR A 320 15.30 8.31 -10.21
C THR A 320 15.94 9.35 -9.30
N GLN A 321 17.26 9.52 -9.42
CA GLN A 321 17.99 10.63 -8.80
C GLN A 321 18.30 11.62 -9.93
N LEU A 322 17.74 12.84 -9.88
CA LEU A 322 18.04 13.91 -10.83
C LEU A 322 18.03 13.45 -12.30
N PRO A 323 16.84 13.26 -12.92
CA PRO A 323 16.77 12.72 -14.27
C PRO A 323 17.64 13.53 -15.25
N GLU A 324 18.43 12.83 -16.07
CA GLU A 324 19.31 13.45 -17.09
C GLU A 324 18.53 14.20 -18.19
N PHE A 325 17.21 14.11 -18.18
CA PHE A 325 16.30 14.75 -19.10
C PHE A 325 15.13 15.34 -18.33
N SER A 326 14.61 16.47 -18.79
CA SER A 326 13.38 17.00 -18.24
C SER A 326 12.19 16.43 -18.99
N LEU A 327 11.13 16.03 -18.27
CA LEU A 327 9.85 15.73 -18.91
C LEU A 327 9.27 16.99 -19.58
N CYS A 328 9.79 18.19 -19.27
CA CYS A 328 9.41 19.45 -19.90
C CYS A 328 9.88 19.62 -21.36
N ASP A 329 10.84 18.82 -21.83
CA ASP A 329 11.32 18.88 -23.21
C ASP A 329 10.34 18.22 -24.22
N HIS A 330 9.21 17.70 -23.74
CA HIS A 330 8.23 16.98 -24.55
C HIS A 330 6.93 17.79 -24.78
N GLU A 331 6.42 17.82 -26.01
CA GLU A 331 5.25 18.63 -26.41
C GLU A 331 3.96 18.33 -25.62
N ALA A 332 3.78 17.08 -25.15
CA ALA A 332 2.62 16.69 -24.36
C ALA A 332 2.62 17.24 -22.92
N THR A 333 3.77 17.71 -22.43
CA THR A 333 4.01 18.17 -21.05
C THR A 333 4.51 19.63 -21.00
N SER A 334 4.87 20.21 -22.16
CA SER A 334 5.45 21.54 -22.33
C SER A 334 4.57 22.69 -21.84
N GLY A 335 3.24 22.57 -21.93
CA GLY A 335 2.30 23.62 -21.51
C GLY A 335 2.18 23.81 -19.99
N ILE A 336 2.86 22.98 -19.18
CA ILE A 336 2.69 22.94 -17.72
C ILE A 336 3.98 23.36 -17.00
N CYS A 337 5.12 23.41 -17.69
CA CYS A 337 6.43 23.58 -17.04
C CYS A 337 6.80 25.03 -16.68
N GLY A 338 6.01 26.02 -17.11
CA GLY A 338 6.36 27.44 -16.97
C GLY A 338 7.67 27.78 -17.71
N ASP A 339 7.94 29.05 -17.94
CA ASP A 339 9.23 29.52 -18.46
C ASP A 339 10.33 29.37 -17.39
N ASN A 340 10.65 28.13 -16.99
CA ASN A 340 11.86 27.83 -16.25
C ASN A 340 13.00 27.75 -17.25
N ASN A 341 13.44 28.94 -17.67
CA ASN A 341 14.72 29.14 -18.31
C ASN A 341 15.76 28.23 -17.66
N LYS A 342 16.29 27.31 -18.47
CA LYS A 342 17.64 26.76 -18.42
C LYS A 342 18.35 27.02 -17.10
N ILE A 343 18.33 26.03 -16.21
CA ILE A 343 19.41 25.92 -15.23
C ILE A 343 20.63 25.52 -16.05
N ASP A 344 21.44 26.51 -16.42
CA ASP A 344 22.74 26.28 -17.02
C ASP A 344 23.55 25.40 -16.04
N MET A 345 24.04 24.26 -16.55
CA MET A 345 25.04 23.44 -15.87
C MET A 345 26.39 24.14 -15.82
#